data_AF-A0A5S9MJD0-F1
#
_entry.id   AF-A0A5S9MJD0-F1
#
_cell.length_a   1.000
_cell.length_b   1.000
_cell.length_c   1.000
_cell.angle_alpha   90.00
_cell.angle_beta   90.00
_cell.angle_gamma   90.00
#
_symmetry.space_group_name_H-M   'P 1'
#
loop_
_entity.id
_entity.type
_entity.pdbx_description
1 polymer ?
#
loop_
_entity_poly.entity_id
_entity_poly.type
_entity_poly.pdbx_seq_one_letter_code
_entity_poly.pdbx_strand_id
1 'polypeptide(L)'
;MDLKGDAGLTGRKIIVDTYGGYARHGGGAFSGKDATKVDRSAAYAARYVAKNIVAAGLADSCEVQLAYAIGVAQPVSISIDTFGTGKKSFRRKIN
;
A
#
# COMPACT_ATOMS: atom_id res chain seq x y z
N MET A 1 -12.03 -30.37 11.42
CA MET A 1 -10.87 -29.90 10.66
C MET A 1 -9.67 -29.98 11.57
N ASP A 2 -8.87 -31.02 11.43
CA ASP A 2 -7.62 -31.16 12.18
C ASP A 2 -6.61 -30.10 11.69
N LEU A 3 -6.21 -29.19 12.58
CA LEU A 3 -5.15 -28.19 12.34
C LEU A 3 -3.73 -28.81 12.28
N LYS A 4 -3.62 -30.14 12.38
CA LYS A 4 -2.34 -30.87 12.51
C LYS A 4 -1.49 -30.94 11.23
N GLY A 5 -2.01 -30.52 10.08
CA GLY A 5 -1.35 -30.67 8.77
C GLY A 5 -0.63 -29.43 8.22
N ASP A 6 -0.88 -28.22 8.76
CA ASP A 6 -0.29 -26.98 8.25
C ASP A 6 -0.02 -26.00 9.39
N ALA A 7 1.24 -25.56 9.53
CA ALA A 7 1.64 -24.61 10.55
C ALA A 7 1.47 -23.16 10.05
N GLY A 8 0.56 -22.43 10.67
CA GLY A 8 0.33 -21.01 10.38
C GLY A 8 1.27 -20.07 11.16
N LEU A 9 1.79 -19.04 10.49
CA LEU A 9 2.51 -17.93 11.14
C LEU A 9 1.90 -16.58 10.74
N THR A 10 1.94 -15.62 11.66
CA THR A 10 1.54 -14.23 11.41
C THR A 10 2.31 -13.64 10.23
N GLY A 11 1.60 -12.94 9.34
CA GLY A 11 2.22 -12.27 8.20
C GLY A 11 2.61 -13.19 7.03
N ARG A 12 2.09 -14.43 6.99
CA ARG A 12 2.33 -15.35 5.85
C ARG A 12 1.30 -15.26 4.72
N LYS A 13 0.37 -14.30 4.80
CA LYS A 13 -0.71 -14.10 3.81
C LYS A 13 -0.79 -12.64 3.30
N ILE A 14 0.33 -11.92 3.27
CA ILE A 14 0.38 -10.48 2.93
C ILE A 14 -0.23 -10.10 1.57
N ILE A 15 -0.16 -10.97 0.56
CA ILE A 15 -0.79 -10.70 -0.74
C ILE A 15 -2.32 -10.89 -0.67
N VAL A 16 -2.78 -11.84 0.15
CA VAL A 16 -4.21 -12.05 0.43
C VAL A 16 -4.77 -10.90 1.26
N ASP A 17 -4.00 -10.42 2.25
CA ASP A 17 -4.39 -9.28 3.10
C ASP A 17 -4.51 -7.95 2.34
N THR A 18 -3.97 -7.88 1.11
CA THR A 18 -3.92 -6.66 0.32
C THR A 18 -4.77 -6.75 -0.94
N TYR A 19 -4.13 -6.91 -2.10
CA TYR A 19 -4.78 -6.68 -3.40
C TYR A 19 -4.75 -7.92 -4.28
N GLY A 20 -4.52 -9.11 -3.73
CA GLY A 20 -4.61 -10.37 -4.47
C GLY A 20 -3.65 -10.49 -5.66
N GLY A 21 -2.51 -9.79 -5.59
CA GLY A 21 -1.51 -9.75 -6.67
C GLY A 21 -1.76 -8.68 -7.73
N TYR A 22 -2.86 -7.93 -7.66
CA TYR A 22 -3.17 -6.86 -8.61
C TYR A 22 -2.22 -5.65 -8.48
N ALA A 23 -1.84 -5.31 -7.25
CA ALA A 23 -0.95 -4.18 -6.96
C ALA A 23 0.34 -4.65 -6.29
N ARG A 24 1.40 -3.86 -6.43
CA ARG A 24 2.72 -4.16 -5.86
C ARG A 24 2.67 -4.14 -4.34
N HIS A 25 3.51 -4.95 -3.71
CA HIS A 25 3.58 -5.07 -2.26
C HIS A 25 5.02 -4.84 -1.76
N GLY A 26 5.19 -3.98 -0.75
CA GLY A 26 6.51 -3.63 -0.20
C GLY A 26 7.14 -4.68 0.73
N GLY A 27 6.38 -5.73 1.08
CA GLY A 27 6.84 -6.90 1.84
C GLY A 27 6.50 -6.91 3.33
N GLY A 28 6.13 -5.76 3.91
CA GLY A 28 5.78 -5.64 5.32
C GLY A 28 4.44 -6.29 5.69
N ALA A 29 4.42 -7.17 6.69
CA ALA A 29 3.18 -7.70 7.26
C ALA A 29 2.45 -6.68 8.14
N PHE A 30 1.11 -6.80 8.27
CA PHE A 30 0.31 -5.88 9.07
C PHE A 30 0.09 -6.34 10.50
N SER A 31 -0.43 -7.56 10.70
CA SER A 31 -0.88 -8.07 12.01
C SER A 31 0.22 -8.07 13.08
N GLY A 32 -0.16 -7.76 14.33
CA GLY A 32 0.77 -7.70 15.47
C GLY A 32 1.57 -6.39 15.64
N LYS A 33 1.43 -5.42 14.74
CA LYS A 33 2.15 -4.13 14.79
C LYS A 33 1.26 -2.98 15.30
N ASP A 34 1.77 -2.07 16.12
CA ASP A 34 1.04 -0.83 16.44
C ASP A 34 1.19 0.22 15.30
N ALA A 35 0.47 1.34 15.41
CA ALA A 35 0.38 2.35 14.35
C ALA A 35 1.70 3.09 14.04
N THR A 36 2.71 3.00 14.92
CA THR A 36 4.03 3.60 14.64
C THR A 36 4.82 2.82 13.57
N LYS A 37 4.41 1.58 13.26
CA LYS A 37 5.08 0.74 12.27
C LYS A 37 4.51 1.04 10.89
N VAL A 38 5.30 1.74 10.09
CA VAL A 38 4.90 2.26 8.78
C VAL A 38 4.47 1.18 7.78
N ASP A 39 4.91 -0.07 7.95
CA ASP A 39 4.39 -1.21 7.17
C ASP A 39 2.86 -1.28 7.18
N ARG A 40 2.23 -0.97 8.33
CA ARG A 40 0.79 -0.95 8.47
C ARG A 40 0.22 0.44 8.19
N SER A 41 0.69 1.46 8.91
CA SER A 41 0.07 2.79 8.86
C SER A 41 0.25 3.49 7.51
N ALA A 42 1.42 3.38 6.88
CA ALA A 42 1.64 3.97 5.55
C ALA A 42 0.92 3.18 4.45
N ALA A 43 0.81 1.84 4.56
CA ALA A 43 0.01 1.04 3.63
C ALA A 43 -1.47 1.45 3.66
N TYR A 44 -2.03 1.71 4.85
CA TYR A 44 -3.40 2.20 5.00
C TYR A 44 -3.56 3.64 4.48
N ALA A 45 -2.57 4.50 4.70
CA ALA A 45 -2.57 5.85 4.14
C ALA A 45 -2.51 5.82 2.60
N ALA A 46 -1.66 4.98 2.02
CA ALA A 46 -1.58 4.79 0.57
C ALA A 46 -2.91 4.28 -0.01
N ARG A 47 -3.57 3.32 0.66
CA ARG A 47 -4.92 2.86 0.28
C ARG A 47 -5.93 3.99 0.32
N TYR A 48 -5.91 4.80 1.37
CA TYR A 48 -6.81 5.95 1.51
C TYR A 48 -6.63 6.92 0.34
N VAL A 49 -5.38 7.29 0.01
CA VAL A 49 -5.10 8.18 -1.12
C VAL A 49 -5.57 7.58 -2.45
N ALA A 50 -5.18 6.33 -2.75
CA ALA A 50 -5.56 5.66 -4.00
C ALA A 50 -7.09 5.55 -4.17
N LYS A 51 -7.81 5.18 -3.10
CA LYS A 51 -9.27 5.10 -3.09
C LYS A 51 -9.91 6.45 -3.41
N ASN A 52 -9.40 7.52 -2.82
CA ASN A 52 -9.95 8.87 -3.04
C ASN A 52 -9.66 9.40 -4.44
N ILE A 53 -8.50 9.09 -5.02
CA ILE A 53 -8.18 9.45 -6.41
C ILE A 53 -9.20 8.83 -7.37
N VAL A 54 -9.49 7.54 -7.20
CA VAL A 54 -10.48 6.83 -8.04
C VAL A 54 -11.90 7.33 -7.77
N ALA A 55 -12.28 7.49 -6.50
CA ALA A 55 -13.61 7.98 -6.11
C ALA A 55 -13.89 9.41 -6.61
N ALA A 56 -12.88 10.26 -6.70
CA ALA A 56 -12.98 11.60 -7.26
C ALA A 56 -13.05 11.62 -8.80
N GLY A 57 -13.02 10.44 -9.46
CA GLY A 57 -13.05 10.32 -10.91
C GLY A 57 -11.78 10.83 -11.59
N LEU A 58 -10.66 10.93 -10.87
CA LEU A 58 -9.39 11.43 -11.43
C LEU A 58 -8.64 10.36 -12.24
N ALA A 59 -8.86 9.09 -11.95
CA ALA A 59 -8.33 7.93 -12.66
C ALA A 59 -9.27 6.72 -12.46
N ASP A 60 -9.20 5.73 -13.34
CA ASP A 60 -9.96 4.48 -13.19
C ASP A 60 -9.22 3.47 -12.29
N SER A 61 -7.89 3.58 -12.22
CA SER A 61 -7.03 2.83 -11.30
C SER A 61 -5.90 3.71 -10.76
N CYS A 62 -5.40 3.37 -9.56
CA CYS A 62 -4.32 4.11 -8.92
C CYS A 62 -3.53 3.21 -7.97
N GLU A 63 -2.21 3.22 -8.10
CA GLU A 63 -1.25 2.67 -7.15
C GLU A 63 -0.46 3.82 -6.52
N VAL A 64 -0.27 3.76 -5.20
CA VAL A 64 0.49 4.74 -4.43
C VAL A 64 1.59 4.00 -3.69
N GLN A 65 2.85 4.39 -3.93
CA GLN A 65 4.02 3.85 -3.26
C GLN A 65 4.61 4.90 -2.33
N LEU A 66 4.92 4.49 -1.10
CA LEU A 66 5.59 5.32 -0.10
C LEU A 66 6.85 4.59 0.38
N ALA A 67 7.94 5.32 0.53
CA ALA A 67 9.17 4.83 1.16
C ALA A 67 9.52 5.69 2.39
N TYR A 68 10.01 5.05 3.45
CA TYR A 68 10.41 5.71 4.70
C TYR A 68 11.82 5.29 5.10
N ALA A 69 12.53 6.21 5.75
CA ALA A 69 13.73 5.91 6.50
C ALA A 69 13.39 5.88 8.00
N ILE A 70 14.04 4.98 8.76
CA ILE A 70 13.79 4.88 10.21
C ILE A 70 14.12 6.20 10.91
N GLY A 71 13.23 6.66 11.79
CA GLY A 71 13.37 7.93 12.50
C GLY A 71 13.00 9.18 11.68
N VAL A 72 12.67 9.05 10.39
CA VAL A 72 12.19 10.17 9.56
C VAL A 72 10.66 10.16 9.53
N ALA A 73 10.06 11.25 9.99
CA ALA A 73 8.60 11.36 10.12
C ALA A 73 7.85 11.39 8.77
N GLN A 74 8.47 11.96 7.74
CA GLN A 74 7.90 12.10 6.40
C GLN A 74 8.45 11.02 5.46
N PRO A 75 7.68 10.59 4.44
CA PRO A 75 8.18 9.66 3.45
C PRO A 75 9.36 10.29 2.69
N VAL A 76 10.40 9.49 2.48
CA VAL A 76 11.57 9.89 1.67
C VAL A 76 11.30 9.78 0.17
N SER A 77 10.23 9.07 -0.22
CA SER A 77 9.76 9.01 -1.60
C SER A 77 8.26 8.73 -1.67
N ILE A 78 7.59 9.38 -2.64
CA ILE A 78 6.19 9.17 -2.99
C ILE A 78 6.10 8.97 -4.50
N SER A 79 5.44 7.88 -4.93
CA SER A 79 5.13 7.62 -6.34
C SER A 79 3.64 7.33 -6.50
N ILE A 80 3.04 7.84 -7.58
CA ILE A 80 1.64 7.63 -7.94
C ILE A 80 1.62 7.14 -9.39
N ASP A 81 1.07 5.96 -9.61
CA ASP A 81 0.88 5.35 -10.91
C ASP A 81 -0.62 5.16 -11.17
N THR A 82 -1.13 5.77 -12.23
CA THR A 82 -2.55 5.64 -12.64
C THR A 82 -2.72 4.64 -13.79
N PHE A 83 -1.64 3.96 -14.19
CA PHE A 83 -1.64 2.99 -15.28
C PHE A 83 -2.21 3.56 -16.59
N GLY A 84 -1.98 4.84 -16.85
CA GLY A 84 -2.48 5.55 -18.03
C GLY A 84 -3.96 5.94 -17.98
N THR A 85 -4.67 5.69 -16.88
CA THR A 85 -6.12 6.00 -16.75
C THR A 85 -6.41 7.39 -16.18
N GLY A 86 -5.38 8.18 -15.91
CA GLY A 86 -5.51 9.53 -15.38
C GLY A 86 -6.25 10.47 -16.35
N LYS A 87 -7.36 11.06 -15.91
CA LYS A 87 -8.25 11.91 -16.74
C LYS A 87 -7.80 13.37 -16.82
N LYS A 88 -6.80 13.75 -16.03
CA LYS A 88 -6.10 15.03 -16.11
C LYS A 88 -4.60 14.78 -16.24
N SER A 89 -3.89 15.58 -17.04
CA SER A 89 -2.42 15.58 -17.10
C SER A 89 -1.88 15.95 -15.71
N PHE A 90 -1.60 14.94 -14.89
CA PHE A 90 -1.11 15.13 -13.53
C PHE A 90 0.37 14.77 -13.51
N ARG A 91 1.23 15.78 -13.65
CA ARG A 91 2.68 15.61 -13.51
C ARG A 91 3.20 16.54 -12.42
N ARG A 92 3.32 16.01 -11.22
CA ARG A 92 4.15 16.58 -10.16
C ARG A 92 4.97 15.46 -9.54
N LYS A 93 6.23 15.35 -9.97
CA LYS A 93 7.26 14.68 -9.18
C LYS A 93 7.59 15.62 -8.03
N ILE A 94 7.36 15.18 -6.79
CA ILE A 94 7.96 15.83 -5.63
C ILE A 94 9.20 14.99 -5.34
N ASN A 95 10.37 15.56 -5.66
CA ASN A 95 11.67 15.14 -5.12
C ASN A 95 12.05 16.15 -4.05
#